data_AF-A0A7Y9FKK6-F1
#
_entry.id   AF-A0A7Y9FKK6-F1
#
_cell.length_a   1.000
_cell.length_b   1.000
_cell.length_c   1.000
_cell.angle_alpha   90.00
_cell.angle_beta   90.00
_cell.angle_gamma   90.00
#
_symmetry.space_group_name_H-M   'P 1'
#
loop_
_entity.id
_entity.type
_entity.pdbx_description
1 polymer ?
#
loop_
_entity_poly.entity_id
_entity_poly.type
_entity_poly.pdbx_seq_one_letter_code
_entity_poly.pdbx_strand_id
1 'polypeptide(L)'
;MKIRPHSGTVLSIAATREHAGMDEDVIRLVADHQQLGDLCDLLETCADELPCIPSQKLVERICSTLEELYATNTVGPPPYPALSELYDATNSLETVLLKQIQLRHLADTMHAQDLVDALRGLLVPHEPRSPDALGYMLRCFFDGCRKAMDCEELAILALSRHQLSAKARSTLINSLRERTQPSRRR
;
A
#
# COMPACT_ATOMS: atom_id res chain seq x y z
N MET A 1 51.38 -31.97 15.86
CA MET A 1 50.16 -31.36 16.42
C MET A 1 50.07 -29.93 15.91
N LYS A 2 49.32 -29.67 14.82
CA LYS A 2 49.10 -28.33 14.26
C LYS A 2 47.60 -28.04 14.34
N ILE A 3 47.27 -26.99 15.08
CA ILE A 3 45.93 -26.54 15.42
C ILE A 3 45.33 -25.86 14.17
N ARG A 4 44.13 -26.30 13.75
CA ARG A 4 43.29 -25.60 12.76
C ARG A 4 42.60 -24.42 13.46
N PRO A 5 42.61 -23.18 12.93
CA PRO A 5 41.66 -22.18 13.37
C PRO A 5 40.32 -22.34 12.65
N HIS A 6 39.28 -22.04 13.40
CA HIS A 6 37.86 -22.27 13.13
C HIS A 6 37.33 -21.40 11.98
N SER A 7 36.46 -21.98 11.16
CA SER A 7 35.53 -21.25 10.28
C SER A 7 34.58 -20.41 11.13
N GLY A 8 34.93 -19.15 11.35
CA GLY A 8 34.01 -18.12 11.81
C GLY A 8 33.31 -17.50 10.61
N THR A 9 31.99 -17.66 10.53
CA THR A 9 31.11 -17.00 9.57
C THR A 9 31.26 -15.48 9.69
N VAL A 10 32.04 -14.87 8.81
CA VAL A 10 32.05 -13.41 8.63
C VAL A 10 30.82 -13.07 7.80
N LEU A 11 29.67 -12.88 8.45
CA LEU A 11 28.56 -12.17 7.81
C LEU A 11 29.07 -10.77 7.49
N SER A 12 29.20 -10.45 6.20
CA SER A 12 29.74 -9.17 5.73
C SER A 12 28.92 -8.00 6.29
N ILE A 13 29.58 -7.00 6.87
CA ILE A 13 28.96 -5.77 7.38
C ILE A 13 28.13 -5.07 6.28
N ALA A 14 28.51 -5.24 5.01
CA ALA A 14 27.75 -4.75 3.86
C ALA A 14 26.39 -5.44 3.72
N ALA A 15 26.36 -6.77 3.81
CA ALA A 15 25.10 -7.53 3.81
C ALA A 15 24.22 -7.10 4.99
N THR A 16 24.77 -6.92 6.19
CA THR A 16 23.99 -6.46 7.36
C THR A 16 23.38 -5.06 7.16
N ARG A 17 24.06 -4.18 6.43
CA ARG A 17 23.56 -2.82 6.11
C ARG A 17 22.49 -2.82 5.02
N GLU A 18 22.65 -3.64 3.98
CA GLU A 18 21.66 -3.82 2.91
C GLU A 18 20.33 -4.36 3.46
N HIS A 19 20.38 -5.35 4.36
CA HIS A 19 19.19 -5.88 5.01
C HIS A 19 18.52 -4.85 5.95
N ALA A 20 19.28 -3.95 6.57
CA ALA A 20 18.72 -2.92 7.46
C ALA A 20 17.86 -1.90 6.69
N GLY A 21 18.33 -1.42 5.53
CA GLY A 21 17.55 -0.51 4.68
C GLY A 21 16.30 -1.19 4.10
N MET A 22 16.42 -2.46 3.71
CA MET A 22 15.29 -3.27 3.25
C MET A 22 14.22 -3.46 4.34
N ASP A 23 14.65 -3.75 5.57
CA ASP A 23 13.75 -3.91 6.70
C ASP A 23 12.98 -2.63 7.02
N GLU A 24 13.66 -1.47 6.98
CA GLU A 24 13.04 -0.16 7.20
C GLU A 24 12.00 0.16 6.11
N ASP A 25 12.32 -0.10 4.85
CA ASP A 25 11.39 0.11 3.74
C ASP A 25 10.17 -0.81 3.83
N VAL A 26 10.35 -2.09 4.18
CA VAL A 26 9.23 -3.01 4.40
C VAL A 26 8.35 -2.58 5.57
N ILE A 27 8.95 -2.12 6.67
CA ILE A 27 8.19 -1.63 7.83
C ILE A 27 7.37 -0.41 7.44
N ARG A 28 7.96 0.53 6.70
CA ARG A 28 7.26 1.73 6.24
C ARG A 28 6.14 1.39 5.25
N LEU A 29 6.40 0.53 4.28
CA LEU A 29 5.37 0.05 3.34
C LEU A 29 4.17 -0.54 4.07
N VAL A 30 4.41 -1.43 5.04
CA VAL A 30 3.33 -2.07 5.80
C VAL A 30 2.58 -1.05 6.66
N ALA A 31 3.26 -0.04 7.20
CA ALA A 31 2.60 1.05 7.93
C ALA A 31 1.72 1.90 7.01
N ASP A 32 2.19 2.24 5.81
CA ASP A 32 1.42 2.99 4.81
C ASP A 32 0.21 2.19 4.32
N HIS A 33 0.37 0.86 4.13
CA HIS A 33 -0.73 -0.05 3.85
C HIS A 33 -1.74 -0.13 5.01
N GLN A 34 -1.29 -0.11 6.27
CA GLN A 34 -2.20 -0.07 7.40
C GLN A 34 -3.03 1.21 7.39
N GLN A 35 -2.41 2.36 7.15
CA GLN A 35 -3.11 3.64 7.04
C GLN A 35 -4.13 3.64 5.89
N LEU A 36 -3.76 3.08 4.73
CA LEU A 36 -4.68 2.93 3.61
C LEU A 36 -5.82 1.95 3.93
N GLY A 37 -5.55 0.88 4.68
CA GLY A 37 -6.55 -0.06 5.19
C GLY A 37 -7.58 0.61 6.09
N ASP A 38 -7.13 1.41 7.05
CA ASP A 38 -8.00 2.16 7.96
C ASP A 38 -8.89 3.15 7.19
N LEU A 39 -8.35 3.79 6.15
CA LEU A 39 -9.13 4.63 5.23
C LEU A 39 -10.15 3.81 4.45
N CYS A 40 -9.78 2.65 3.92
CA CYS A 40 -10.71 1.76 3.20
C CYS A 40 -11.90 1.35 4.07
N ASP A 41 -11.67 1.02 5.34
CA ASP A 41 -12.73 0.66 6.29
C ASP A 41 -13.68 1.86 6.56
N LEU A 42 -13.13 3.06 6.64
CA LEU A 42 -13.92 4.28 6.75
C LEU A 42 -14.78 4.54 5.51
N LEU A 43 -14.23 4.33 4.31
CA LEU A 43 -14.95 4.49 3.05
C LEU A 43 -16.04 3.43 2.87
N GLU A 44 -15.79 2.19 3.30
CA GLU A 44 -16.80 1.13 3.31
C GLU A 44 -17.96 1.48 4.24
N THR A 45 -17.67 1.96 5.45
CA THR A 45 -18.70 2.46 6.38
C THR A 45 -19.53 3.57 5.73
N CYS A 46 -18.89 4.54 5.08
CA CYS A 46 -19.60 5.60 4.37
C CYS A 46 -20.49 5.05 3.25
N ALA A 47 -20.01 4.06 2.50
CA ALA A 47 -20.75 3.47 1.39
C ALA A 47 -21.97 2.66 1.85
N ASP A 48 -21.90 2.06 3.04
CA ASP A 48 -22.97 1.26 3.63
C ASP A 48 -24.03 2.12 4.34
N GLU A 49 -23.66 3.32 4.80
CA GLU A 49 -24.60 4.28 5.41
C GLU A 49 -25.40 5.08 4.37
N LEU A 50 -25.07 5.00 3.08
CA LEU A 50 -25.82 5.69 2.03
C LEU A 50 -27.29 5.22 2.02
N PRO A 51 -28.26 6.15 1.85
CA PRO A 51 -28.10 7.52 1.34
C PRO A 51 -27.81 8.59 2.42
N CYS A 52 -27.49 8.22 3.66
CA CYS A 52 -27.05 9.19 4.66
C CYS A 52 -25.73 9.82 4.20
N ILE A 53 -25.75 11.12 3.92
CA ILE A 53 -24.57 11.83 3.44
C ILE A 53 -23.60 12.04 4.61
N PRO A 54 -22.31 11.74 4.43
CA PRO A 54 -21.31 11.97 5.48
C PRO A 54 -21.27 13.46 5.89
N SER A 55 -21.03 13.70 7.18
CA SER A 55 -20.88 15.07 7.69
C SER A 55 -19.73 15.81 6.98
N GLN A 56 -19.81 17.13 6.87
CA GLN A 56 -18.74 17.95 6.28
C GLN A 56 -17.35 17.66 6.89
N LYS A 57 -17.28 17.54 8.23
CA LYS A 57 -16.03 17.21 8.93
C LYS A 57 -15.46 15.85 8.50
N LEU A 58 -16.33 14.87 8.25
CA LEU A 58 -15.91 13.54 7.81
C LEU A 58 -15.43 13.59 6.35
N VAL A 59 -16.15 14.30 5.48
CA VAL A 59 -15.76 14.55 4.09
C VAL A 59 -14.38 15.21 4.03
N GLU A 60 -14.17 16.30 4.78
CA GLU A 60 -12.89 17.00 4.83
C GLU A 60 -11.76 16.09 5.32
N ARG A 61 -12.00 15.30 6.37
CA ARG A 61 -11.02 14.32 6.87
C ARG A 61 -10.63 13.31 5.79
N ILE A 62 -11.62 12.71 5.12
CA ILE A 62 -11.37 11.72 4.05
C ILE A 62 -10.56 12.37 2.91
N CYS A 63 -10.98 13.55 2.45
CA CYS A 63 -10.28 14.25 1.38
C CYS A 63 -8.84 14.58 1.76
N SER A 64 -8.59 15.10 2.97
CA SER A 64 -7.23 15.38 3.44
C SER A 64 -6.38 14.11 3.52
N THR A 65 -6.93 12.99 4.02
CA THR A 65 -6.17 11.73 4.07
C THR A 65 -5.86 11.19 2.67
N LEU A 66 -6.80 11.26 1.72
CA LEU A 66 -6.56 10.89 0.33
C LEU A 66 -5.49 11.78 -0.31
N GLU A 67 -5.60 13.09 -0.11
CA GLU A 67 -4.63 14.05 -0.61
C GLU A 67 -3.26 13.84 0.01
N GLU A 68 -3.14 13.48 1.29
CA GLU A 68 -1.85 13.16 1.94
C GLU A 68 -1.23 11.87 1.42
N LEU A 69 -2.03 10.79 1.29
CA LEU A 69 -1.58 9.50 0.77
C LEU A 69 -1.11 9.59 -0.69
N TYR A 70 -1.79 10.41 -1.50
CA TYR A 70 -1.52 10.57 -2.93
C TYR A 70 -0.93 11.95 -3.29
N ALA A 71 -0.49 12.74 -2.30
CA ALA A 71 0.15 14.07 -2.49
C ALA A 71 1.39 13.99 -3.40
N THR A 72 1.93 12.78 -3.51
CA THR A 72 3.08 12.44 -4.31
C THR A 72 2.69 12.13 -5.75
N ASN A 73 2.28 13.17 -6.51
CA ASN A 73 2.57 13.26 -7.95
C ASN A 73 4.10 13.42 -8.14
N THR A 74 4.88 12.47 -7.61
CA THR A 74 6.32 12.61 -7.44
C THR A 74 7.04 12.37 -8.74
N VAL A 75 7.40 13.47 -9.38
CA VAL A 75 8.68 13.59 -10.08
C VAL A 75 9.78 13.44 -9.00
N GLY A 76 10.00 12.23 -8.51
CA GLY A 76 10.89 11.91 -7.39
C GLY A 76 11.23 10.42 -7.35
N PRO A 77 12.26 10.02 -6.59
CA PRO A 77 12.60 8.60 -6.43
C PRO A 77 11.43 7.84 -5.78
N PRO A 78 11.28 6.54 -6.06
CA PRO A 78 10.23 5.72 -5.47
C PRO A 78 10.28 5.81 -3.94
N PRO A 79 9.12 5.77 -3.25
CA PRO A 79 9.06 5.97 -1.80
C PRO A 79 9.92 4.95 -1.05
N TYR A 80 10.14 3.76 -1.62
CA TYR A 80 10.92 2.66 -1.04
C TYR A 80 12.12 2.31 -1.94
N PRO A 81 13.23 3.05 -1.81
CA PRO A 81 14.40 2.87 -2.68
C PRO A 81 15.04 1.48 -2.54
N ALA A 82 15.13 0.90 -1.34
CA ALA A 82 15.72 -0.43 -1.15
C ALA A 82 14.84 -1.54 -1.75
N LEU A 83 13.51 -1.39 -1.69
CA LEU A 83 12.60 -2.31 -2.38
C LEU A 83 12.76 -2.25 -3.91
N SER A 84 13.12 -1.09 -4.45
CA SER A 84 13.35 -0.93 -5.88
C SER A 84 14.59 -1.67 -6.38
N GLU A 85 15.55 -1.93 -5.48
CA GLU A 85 16.77 -2.71 -5.76
C GLU A 85 16.53 -4.23 -5.73
N LEU A 86 15.35 -4.69 -5.26
CA LEU A 86 15.01 -6.12 -5.26
C LEU A 86 14.83 -6.68 -6.68
N TYR A 87 14.57 -5.83 -7.66
CA TYR A 87 14.17 -6.23 -9.00
C TYR A 87 15.36 -6.31 -9.95
N ASP A 88 15.57 -7.49 -10.54
CA ASP A 88 16.48 -7.72 -11.63
C ASP A 88 15.82 -7.27 -12.95
N ALA A 89 16.29 -6.14 -13.49
CA ALA A 89 15.82 -5.60 -14.77
C ALA A 89 16.03 -6.54 -15.96
N THR A 90 16.86 -7.58 -15.82
CA THR A 90 17.05 -8.61 -16.85
C THR A 90 16.00 -9.73 -16.78
N ASN A 91 15.26 -9.83 -15.67
CA ASN A 91 14.16 -10.78 -15.52
C ASN A 91 12.85 -10.18 -16.06
N SER A 92 12.33 -10.79 -17.14
CA SER A 92 11.10 -10.35 -17.80
C SER A 92 9.87 -10.41 -16.90
N LEU A 93 9.80 -11.36 -15.95
CA LEU A 93 8.67 -11.48 -15.04
C LEU A 93 8.67 -10.36 -13.99
N GLU A 94 9.84 -10.09 -13.40
CA GLU A 94 10.01 -9.01 -12.41
C GLU A 94 9.71 -7.65 -13.03
N THR A 95 10.16 -7.43 -14.27
CA THR A 95 9.87 -6.21 -15.03
C THR A 95 8.37 -6.02 -15.27
N VAL A 96 7.66 -7.08 -15.68
CA VAL A 96 6.20 -7.02 -15.90
C VAL A 96 5.45 -6.75 -14.60
N LEU A 97 5.83 -7.41 -13.51
CA LEU A 97 5.19 -7.22 -12.21
C LEU A 97 5.40 -5.80 -11.66
N LEU A 98 6.62 -5.28 -11.71
CA LEU A 98 6.91 -3.90 -11.31
C LEU A 98 6.10 -2.90 -12.15
N LYS A 99 5.99 -3.13 -13.47
CA LYS A 99 5.19 -2.26 -14.33
C LYS A 99 3.70 -2.30 -13.98
N GLN A 100 3.17 -3.46 -13.60
CA GLN A 100 1.78 -3.60 -13.14
C GLN A 100 1.53 -2.83 -11.84
N ILE A 101 2.45 -2.90 -10.88
CA ILE A 101 2.38 -2.13 -9.63
C ILE A 101 2.39 -0.63 -9.91
N GLN A 102 3.30 -0.15 -10.77
CA GLN A 102 3.36 1.25 -11.17
C GLN A 102 2.08 1.73 -11.88
N LEU A 103 1.53 0.93 -12.80
CA LEU A 103 0.27 1.25 -13.48
C LEU A 103 -0.90 1.27 -12.49
N ARG A 104 -0.88 0.41 -11.48
CA ARG A 104 -1.88 0.39 -10.41
C ARG A 104 -1.81 1.68 -9.58
N HIS A 105 -0.64 2.09 -9.09
CA HIS A 105 -0.49 3.34 -8.35
C HIS A 105 -0.97 4.55 -9.15
N LEU A 106 -0.65 4.62 -10.46
CA LEU A 106 -1.15 5.69 -11.32
C LEU A 106 -2.68 5.72 -11.37
N ALA A 107 -3.32 4.55 -11.53
CA ALA A 107 -4.77 4.44 -11.53
C ALA A 107 -5.37 4.81 -10.16
N ASP A 108 -4.73 4.42 -9.07
CA ASP A 108 -5.20 4.71 -7.71
C ASP A 108 -5.12 6.22 -7.42
N THR A 109 -4.07 6.92 -7.87
CA THR A 109 -3.98 8.39 -7.80
C THR A 109 -5.13 9.07 -8.55
N MET A 110 -5.44 8.59 -9.77
CA MET A 110 -6.56 9.15 -10.55
C MET A 110 -7.90 8.91 -9.86
N HIS A 111 -8.16 7.69 -9.38
CA HIS A 111 -9.39 7.38 -8.66
C HIS A 111 -9.51 8.14 -7.33
N ALA A 112 -8.40 8.38 -6.64
CA ALA A 112 -8.38 9.18 -5.42
C ALA A 112 -8.81 10.63 -5.72
N GLN A 113 -8.32 11.22 -6.80
CA GLN A 113 -8.70 12.56 -7.23
C GLN A 113 -10.20 12.64 -7.59
N ASP A 114 -10.69 11.69 -8.40
CA ASP A 114 -12.12 11.62 -8.75
C ASP A 114 -13.01 11.48 -7.51
N LEU A 115 -12.56 10.68 -6.52
CA LEU A 115 -13.28 10.50 -5.27
C LEU A 115 -13.28 11.77 -4.41
N VAL A 116 -12.16 12.48 -4.33
CA VAL A 116 -12.06 13.77 -3.64
C VAL A 116 -13.03 14.79 -4.26
N ASP A 117 -13.09 14.86 -5.58
CA ASP A 117 -13.97 15.79 -6.29
C ASP A 117 -15.45 15.44 -6.04
N ALA A 118 -15.81 14.15 -6.12
CA ALA A 118 -17.16 13.68 -5.83
C ALA A 118 -17.58 13.97 -4.38
N LEU A 119 -16.68 13.73 -3.41
CA LEU A 119 -16.92 13.98 -1.99
C LEU A 119 -17.10 15.47 -1.70
N ARG A 120 -16.27 16.35 -2.29
CA ARG A 120 -16.41 17.80 -2.16
C ARG A 120 -17.70 18.33 -2.81
N GLY A 121 -18.12 17.74 -3.93
CA GLY A 121 -19.40 18.06 -4.57
C GLY A 121 -20.61 17.86 -3.65
N LEU A 122 -20.53 16.93 -2.67
CA LEU A 122 -21.61 16.75 -1.68
C LEU A 122 -21.86 17.99 -0.82
N LEU A 123 -20.82 18.82 -0.62
CA LEU A 123 -20.85 20.03 0.18
C LEU A 123 -21.44 21.23 -0.57
N VAL A 124 -21.53 21.15 -1.90
CA VAL A 124 -22.08 22.24 -2.73
C VAL A 124 -23.61 22.25 -2.61
N PRO A 125 -24.22 23.37 -2.21
CA PRO A 125 -25.68 23.49 -2.19
C PRO A 125 -26.26 23.37 -3.61
N HIS A 126 -27.38 22.66 -3.75
CA HIS A 126 -28.15 22.50 -4.99
C HIS A 126 -27.52 21.64 -6.10
N GLU A 127 -26.36 21.02 -5.87
CA GLU A 127 -25.82 20.04 -6.82
C GLU A 127 -26.56 18.69 -6.73
N PRO A 128 -26.92 18.05 -7.85
CA PRO A 128 -27.60 16.75 -7.82
C PRO A 128 -26.72 15.69 -7.15
N ARG A 129 -27.20 15.14 -6.03
CA ARG A 129 -26.53 14.05 -5.33
C ARG A 129 -27.03 12.73 -5.88
N SER A 130 -26.11 11.88 -6.32
CA SER A 130 -26.39 10.48 -6.66
C SER A 130 -25.71 9.57 -5.63
N PRO A 131 -26.42 9.17 -4.55
CA PRO A 131 -25.89 8.23 -3.57
C PRO A 131 -25.41 6.93 -4.21
N ASP A 132 -26.11 6.43 -5.24
CA ASP A 132 -25.73 5.21 -5.93
C ASP A 132 -24.38 5.35 -6.65
N ALA A 133 -24.16 6.49 -7.33
CA ALA A 133 -22.90 6.75 -8.01
C ALA A 133 -21.74 6.91 -7.02
N LEU A 134 -21.95 7.64 -5.91
CA LEU A 134 -20.96 7.77 -4.86
C LEU A 134 -20.65 6.41 -4.21
N GLY A 135 -21.68 5.61 -3.91
CA GLY A 135 -21.54 4.28 -3.36
C GLY A 135 -20.78 3.33 -4.27
N TYR A 136 -20.93 3.48 -5.59
CA TYR A 136 -20.13 2.75 -6.58
C TYR A 136 -18.66 3.20 -6.56
N MET A 137 -18.39 4.52 -6.59
CA MET A 137 -17.02 5.06 -6.56
C MET A 137 -16.27 4.64 -5.29
N LEU A 138 -16.91 4.73 -4.12
CA LEU A 138 -16.35 4.29 -2.85
C LEU A 138 -15.96 2.80 -2.90
N ARG A 139 -16.89 1.94 -3.33
CA ARG A 139 -16.67 0.49 -3.44
C ARG A 139 -15.55 0.14 -4.40
N CYS A 140 -15.53 0.75 -5.58
CA CYS A 140 -14.44 0.57 -6.53
C CYS A 140 -13.08 0.97 -5.96
N PHE A 141 -13.03 2.08 -5.23
CA PHE A 141 -11.79 2.58 -4.65
C PHE A 141 -11.26 1.65 -3.55
N PHE A 142 -12.06 1.34 -2.52
CA PHE A 142 -11.56 0.53 -1.41
C PHE A 142 -11.27 -0.92 -1.81
N ASP A 143 -12.06 -1.52 -2.72
CA ASP A 143 -11.78 -2.86 -3.23
C ASP A 143 -10.51 -2.88 -4.09
N GLY A 144 -10.27 -1.81 -4.84
CA GLY A 144 -9.05 -1.61 -5.63
C GLY A 144 -7.82 -1.54 -4.74
N CYS A 145 -7.85 -0.67 -3.73
CA CYS A 145 -6.75 -0.47 -2.78
C CYS A 145 -6.39 -1.75 -2.02
N ARG A 146 -7.38 -2.48 -1.50
CA ARG A 146 -7.16 -3.76 -0.79
C ARG A 146 -6.43 -4.78 -1.65
N LYS A 147 -6.86 -4.93 -2.92
CA LYS A 147 -6.21 -5.83 -3.88
C LYS A 147 -4.81 -5.35 -4.26
N ALA A 148 -4.58 -4.04 -4.33
CA ALA A 148 -3.28 -3.46 -4.63
C ALA A 148 -2.26 -3.75 -3.51
N MET A 149 -2.64 -3.50 -2.25
CA MET A 149 -1.80 -3.79 -1.08
C MET A 149 -1.39 -5.26 -1.01
N ASP A 150 -2.35 -6.17 -1.20
CA ASP A 150 -2.07 -7.61 -1.21
C ASP A 150 -1.16 -8.00 -2.37
N CYS A 151 -1.41 -7.46 -3.56
CA CYS A 151 -0.59 -7.72 -4.75
C CYS A 151 0.86 -7.26 -4.54
N GLU A 152 1.06 -6.06 -4.00
CA GLU A 152 2.39 -5.49 -3.77
C GLU A 152 3.18 -6.28 -2.71
N GLU A 153 2.57 -6.59 -1.56
CA GLU A 153 3.25 -7.36 -0.53
C GLU A 153 3.56 -8.80 -0.98
N LEU A 154 2.65 -9.44 -1.73
CA LEU A 154 2.91 -10.74 -2.34
C LEU A 154 4.02 -10.69 -3.40
N ALA A 155 4.05 -9.63 -4.21
CA ALA A 155 5.10 -9.44 -5.20
C ALA A 155 6.47 -9.29 -4.54
N ILE A 156 6.57 -8.49 -3.47
CA ILE A 156 7.81 -8.36 -2.69
C ILE A 156 8.22 -9.71 -2.13
N LEU A 157 7.31 -10.48 -1.51
CA LEU A 157 7.62 -11.81 -0.97
C LEU A 157 8.07 -12.80 -2.05
N ALA A 158 7.48 -12.74 -3.24
CA ALA A 158 7.76 -13.65 -4.34
C ALA A 158 9.07 -13.33 -5.05
N LEU A 159 9.37 -12.03 -5.24
CA LEU A 159 10.48 -11.57 -6.07
C LEU A 159 11.77 -11.35 -5.28
N SER A 160 11.66 -11.09 -3.97
CA SER A 160 12.82 -10.80 -3.13
C SER A 160 13.77 -11.97 -2.84
N ARG A 161 13.48 -13.19 -3.32
CA ARG A 161 14.32 -14.39 -3.17
C ARG A 161 14.93 -14.53 -1.75
N HIS A 162 16.26 -14.39 -1.64
CA HIS A 162 17.05 -14.48 -0.39
C HIS A 162 17.47 -13.11 0.17
N GLN A 163 16.99 -12.01 -0.42
CA GLN A 163 17.40 -10.64 -0.08
C GLN A 163 16.59 -10.04 1.08
N LEU A 164 15.40 -10.60 1.38
CA LEU A 164 14.68 -10.23 2.60
C LEU A 164 15.30 -10.88 3.83
N SER A 165 15.46 -10.08 4.88
CA SER A 165 15.70 -10.63 6.20
C SER A 165 14.50 -11.47 6.67
N ALA A 166 14.74 -12.34 7.65
CA ALA A 166 13.66 -13.08 8.31
C ALA A 166 12.62 -12.14 8.94
N LYS A 167 13.06 -10.97 9.43
CA LYS A 167 12.18 -9.97 10.05
C LYS A 167 11.26 -9.34 9.02
N ALA A 168 11.79 -8.77 7.93
CA ALA A 168 10.98 -8.19 6.86
C ALA A 168 9.99 -9.19 6.26
N ARG A 169 10.44 -10.42 5.99
CA ARG A 169 9.55 -11.49 5.52
C ARG A 169 8.43 -11.79 6.53
N SER A 170 8.70 -11.81 7.83
CA SER A 170 7.67 -12.03 8.85
C SER A 170 6.67 -10.87 8.93
N THR A 171 7.13 -9.62 8.77
CA THR A 171 6.27 -8.43 8.76
C THR A 171 5.24 -8.51 7.62
N LEU A 172 5.68 -8.79 6.39
CA LEU A 172 4.80 -8.93 5.22
C LEU A 172 3.79 -10.08 5.40
N ILE A 173 4.25 -11.23 5.89
CA ILE A 173 3.37 -12.39 6.09
C ILE A 173 2.30 -12.11 7.15
N ASN A 174 2.65 -11.41 8.25
CA ASN A 174 1.69 -11.05 9.28
C ASN A 174 0.66 -10.05 8.77
N SER A 175 1.12 -9.01 8.05
CA SER A 175 0.27 -8.01 7.39
C SER A 175 -0.77 -8.65 6.45
N LEU A 176 -0.33 -9.52 5.53
CA LEU A 176 -1.24 -10.29 4.66
C LEU A 176 -2.20 -11.21 5.42
N ARG A 177 -1.74 -11.82 6.52
CA ARG A 177 -2.58 -12.70 7.35
C ARG A 177 -3.68 -11.91 8.06
N GLU A 178 -3.34 -10.74 8.58
CA GLU A 178 -4.30 -9.87 9.26
C GLU A 178 -5.39 -9.40 8.31
N ARG A 179 -5.05 -9.04 7.06
CA ARG A 179 -6.03 -8.64 6.03
C ARG A 179 -6.88 -9.79 5.47
N THR A 180 -6.37 -11.01 5.46
CA THR A 180 -7.12 -12.19 4.96
C THR A 180 -7.98 -12.86 6.02
N GLN A 181 -7.77 -12.54 7.31
CA GLN A 181 -8.71 -12.93 8.34
C GLN A 181 -10.03 -12.20 8.12
N PRO A 182 -11.18 -12.90 8.14
CA PRO A 182 -12.46 -12.21 8.12
C PRO A 182 -12.51 -11.30 9.33
N SER A 183 -12.42 -9.99 9.09
CA SER A 183 -12.66 -8.96 10.08
C SER A 183 -13.91 -9.37 10.84
N ARG A 184 -13.88 -9.33 12.18
CA ARG A 184 -15.08 -9.45 13.01
C ARG A 184 -15.99 -8.28 12.63
N ARG A 185 -16.75 -8.43 11.54
CA ARG A 185 -17.72 -7.47 11.02
C ARG A 185 -18.71 -7.23 12.15
N ARG A 186 -18.61 -6.07 12.79
CA ARG A 186 -19.61 -5.54 13.71
C ARG A 186 -20.21 -4.33 13.05
#